data_AF-A0A940B9B0-F1
#
_entry.id   AF-A0A940B9B0-F1
#
_cell.length_a   1.000
_cell.length_b   1.000
_cell.length_c   1.000
_cell.angle_alpha   90.00
_cell.angle_beta   90.00
_cell.angle_gamma   90.00
#
_symmetry.space_group_name_H-M   'P 1'
#
loop_
_entity.id
_entity.type
_entity.pdbx_description
1 polymer ?
#
loop_
_entity_poly.entity_id
_entity_poly.type
_entity_poly.pdbx_seq_one_letter_code
_entity_poly.pdbx_strand_id
1 'polypeptide(L)'
;MKNAFIVEHLCSTRISALNLRRHLLVMLFVLTGLCFTAGAESIKNINLEDFKLSDEATAYALMNDEKHAYCIYADKVNMYILGWSKDGKFAFVENRAIDGRGGNDLYFNIIDLVTDETVCRKEMIDYYDYDKAIDENYIPTYKSFEDCLKSNAEEFDRLLKENGIILKPAKFEKMPVIWVSKNNKTEEVTFKVNKTGEGKPAFVYSETLNYEIVAEKKSGGSKIIKSEENRESYFVYPVGYIKSPYENRVAVVLTNASFVFEGSELFVEFAGCNLSVGF
;
A
#
# COMPACT_ATOMS: atom_id res chain seq x y z
N MET A 1 38.60 -71.24 -3.56
CA MET A 1 37.23 -70.90 -4.00
C MET A 1 36.43 -70.33 -2.84
N LYS A 2 36.57 -69.03 -2.56
CA LYS A 2 35.77 -68.23 -1.61
C LYS A 2 36.25 -66.79 -1.83
N ASN A 3 35.52 -65.98 -2.61
CA ASN A 3 35.63 -64.50 -2.68
C ASN A 3 34.85 -63.86 -3.85
N ALA A 4 34.00 -64.60 -4.58
CA ALA A 4 33.23 -64.02 -5.69
C ALA A 4 31.80 -63.57 -5.34
N PHE A 5 31.28 -63.86 -4.13
CA PHE A 5 29.83 -63.71 -3.85
C PHE A 5 29.41 -62.44 -3.06
N ILE A 6 30.34 -61.56 -2.67
CA ILE A 6 30.02 -60.42 -1.79
C ILE A 6 29.82 -59.10 -2.57
N VAL A 7 30.25 -59.02 -3.83
CA VAL A 7 30.25 -57.74 -4.57
C VAL A 7 28.89 -57.40 -5.22
N GLU A 8 28.06 -58.39 -5.55
CA GLU A 8 26.76 -58.11 -6.20
C GLU A 8 25.67 -57.62 -5.24
N HIS A 9 25.73 -57.97 -3.96
CA HIS A 9 24.70 -57.56 -2.99
C HIS A 9 24.84 -56.09 -2.51
N LEU A 10 26.05 -55.53 -2.57
CA LEU A 10 26.28 -54.14 -2.17
C LEU A 10 25.92 -53.11 -3.26
N CYS A 11 25.82 -53.54 -4.53
CA CYS A 11 25.45 -52.65 -5.64
C CYS A 11 23.92 -52.41 -5.71
N SER A 12 23.12 -53.45 -5.46
CA SER A 12 21.64 -53.37 -5.45
C SER A 12 21.10 -52.42 -4.36
N THR A 13 21.69 -52.45 -3.17
CA THR A 13 21.22 -51.68 -2.01
C THR A 13 21.52 -50.17 -2.11
N ARG A 14 22.50 -49.75 -2.93
CA ARG A 14 22.80 -48.32 -3.15
C ARG A 14 21.85 -47.65 -4.13
N ILE A 15 21.32 -48.41 -5.10
CA ILE A 15 20.37 -47.88 -6.10
C ILE A 15 19.00 -47.60 -5.46
N SER A 16 18.57 -48.43 -4.50
CA SER A 16 17.30 -48.21 -3.78
C SER A 16 17.33 -46.98 -2.86
N ALA A 17 18.45 -46.73 -2.17
CA ALA A 17 18.60 -45.56 -1.30
C ALA A 17 18.65 -44.22 -2.08
N LEU A 18 19.23 -44.23 -3.29
CA LEU A 18 19.28 -43.05 -4.15
C LEU A 18 17.90 -42.70 -4.73
N ASN A 19 17.13 -43.72 -5.11
CA ASN A 19 15.76 -43.54 -5.59
C ASN A 19 14.82 -43.06 -4.48
N LEU A 20 14.98 -43.55 -3.25
CA LEU A 20 14.19 -43.10 -2.10
C LEU A 20 14.44 -41.61 -1.78
N ARG A 21 15.69 -41.14 -1.86
CA ARG A 21 16.03 -39.71 -1.65
C ARG A 21 15.43 -38.81 -2.73
N ARG A 22 15.44 -39.23 -3.99
CA ARG A 22 14.81 -38.46 -5.09
C ARG A 22 13.30 -38.36 -4.93
N HIS A 23 12.63 -39.45 -4.54
CA HIS A 23 11.18 -39.44 -4.33
C HIS A 23 10.79 -38.62 -3.09
N LEU A 24 11.60 -38.65 -2.02
CA LEU A 24 11.40 -37.82 -0.83
C LEU A 24 11.54 -36.33 -1.16
N LEU A 25 12.52 -35.95 -1.99
CA LEU A 25 12.73 -34.55 -2.40
C LEU A 25 11.59 -34.04 -3.30
N VAL A 26 11.12 -34.86 -4.24
CA VAL A 26 9.97 -34.51 -5.10
C VAL A 26 8.68 -34.42 -4.28
N MET A 27 8.45 -35.34 -3.33
CA MET A 27 7.32 -35.21 -2.40
C MET A 27 7.43 -33.98 -1.52
N LEU A 28 8.64 -33.60 -1.06
CA LEU A 28 8.83 -32.37 -0.28
C LEU A 28 8.46 -31.14 -1.12
N PHE A 29 8.87 -31.09 -2.40
CA PHE A 29 8.51 -30.01 -3.32
C PHE A 29 7.00 -29.96 -3.61
N VAL A 30 6.35 -31.12 -3.80
CA VAL A 30 4.91 -31.22 -4.04
C VAL A 30 4.10 -30.86 -2.78
N LEU A 31 4.55 -31.27 -1.59
CA LEU A 31 3.92 -30.91 -0.31
C LEU A 31 4.12 -29.42 0.02
N THR A 32 5.28 -28.84 -0.25
CA THR A 32 5.45 -27.38 -0.14
C THR A 32 4.60 -26.64 -1.16
N GLY A 33 4.40 -27.18 -2.36
CA GLY A 33 3.52 -26.58 -3.38
C GLY A 33 2.03 -26.62 -2.99
N LEU A 34 1.59 -27.66 -2.30
CA LEU A 34 0.19 -27.85 -1.88
C LEU A 34 -0.16 -27.16 -0.55
N CYS A 35 0.81 -26.86 0.31
CA CYS A 35 0.54 -26.18 1.59
C CYS A 35 0.39 -24.65 1.49
N PHE A 36 0.71 -24.01 0.35
CA PHE A 36 0.54 -22.56 0.17
C PHE A 36 -0.76 -22.14 -0.54
N THR A 37 -1.65 -23.09 -0.89
CA THR A 37 -2.95 -22.76 -1.51
C THR A 37 -4.11 -22.80 -0.51
N ALA A 38 -3.84 -22.93 0.79
CA ALA A 38 -4.86 -22.82 1.82
C ALA A 38 -5.32 -21.36 1.96
N GLY A 39 -6.30 -20.98 1.14
CA GLY A 39 -7.23 -19.88 1.41
C GLY A 39 -6.64 -18.47 1.36
N ALA A 40 -5.83 -18.13 0.35
CA ALA A 40 -5.67 -16.72 0.02
C ALA A 40 -7.05 -16.19 -0.39
N GLU A 41 -7.62 -15.32 0.44
CA GLU A 41 -8.86 -14.63 0.12
C GLU A 41 -8.67 -13.87 -1.19
N SER A 42 -9.62 -14.02 -2.11
CA SER A 42 -9.59 -13.33 -3.40
C SER A 42 -10.20 -11.94 -3.22
N ILE A 43 -9.65 -10.93 -3.89
CA ILE A 43 -10.17 -9.56 -3.83
C ILE A 43 -11.65 -9.48 -4.26
N LYS A 44 -12.16 -10.42 -5.05
CA LYS A 44 -13.57 -10.47 -5.44
C LYS A 44 -14.53 -10.79 -4.29
N ASN A 45 -14.01 -11.34 -3.19
CA ASN A 45 -14.80 -11.83 -2.06
C ASN A 45 -14.75 -10.91 -0.84
N ILE A 46 -13.95 -9.84 -0.88
CA ILE A 46 -13.84 -8.93 0.25
C ILE A 46 -15.06 -8.01 0.33
N ASN A 47 -15.43 -7.65 1.55
CA ASN A 47 -16.35 -6.54 1.79
C ASN A 47 -15.54 -5.24 1.83
N LEU A 48 -15.68 -4.39 0.80
CA LEU A 48 -14.84 -3.20 0.60
C LEU A 48 -14.90 -2.20 1.76
N GLU A 49 -16.03 -2.11 2.45
CA GLU A 49 -16.17 -1.22 3.60
C GLU A 49 -15.24 -1.58 4.75
N ASP A 50 -14.91 -2.86 4.92
CA ASP A 50 -13.95 -3.30 5.94
C ASP A 50 -12.52 -2.85 5.62
N PHE A 51 -12.25 -2.53 4.35
CA PHE A 51 -10.94 -2.13 3.84
C PHE A 51 -10.84 -0.62 3.64
N LYS A 52 -11.97 0.12 3.72
CA LYS A 52 -11.99 1.57 3.51
C LYS A 52 -11.16 2.27 4.60
N LEU A 53 -10.26 3.14 4.19
CA LEU A 53 -9.54 4.05 5.09
C LEU A 53 -10.55 4.98 5.76
N SER A 54 -10.47 5.10 7.09
CA SER A 54 -11.38 5.93 7.87
C SER A 54 -11.44 7.37 7.34
N ASP A 55 -12.67 7.89 7.17
CA ASP A 55 -12.92 9.29 6.82
C ASP A 55 -12.30 10.27 7.85
N GLU A 56 -11.94 9.78 9.05
CA GLU A 56 -11.19 10.56 10.03
C GLU A 56 -9.82 11.03 9.51
N ALA A 57 -9.18 10.27 8.63
CA ALA A 57 -7.88 10.62 8.07
C ALA A 57 -7.98 11.91 7.22
N THR A 58 -9.04 12.04 6.42
CA THR A 58 -9.29 13.21 5.57
C THR A 58 -9.87 14.37 6.37
N ALA A 59 -10.75 14.10 7.33
CA ALA A 59 -11.29 15.13 8.23
C ALA A 59 -10.21 15.83 9.05
N TYR A 60 -9.20 15.09 9.54
CA TYR A 60 -8.10 15.66 10.31
C TYR A 60 -7.30 16.68 9.49
N ALA A 61 -7.07 16.41 8.20
CA ALA A 61 -6.35 17.32 7.32
C ALA A 61 -7.07 18.67 7.19
N LEU A 62 -8.38 18.64 6.94
CA LEU A 62 -9.21 19.84 6.79
C LEU A 62 -9.26 20.70 8.06
N MET A 63 -9.25 20.07 9.23
CA MET A 63 -9.24 20.79 10.51
C MET A 63 -7.91 21.51 10.78
N ASN A 64 -6.78 21.03 10.24
CA ASN A 64 -5.47 21.63 10.48
C ASN A 64 -5.12 22.76 9.49
N ASP A 65 -5.90 22.97 8.44
CA ASP A 65 -5.71 24.08 7.50
C ASP A 65 -6.98 24.87 7.25
N GLU A 66 -7.49 25.53 8.30
CA GLU A 66 -8.69 26.37 8.24
C GLU A 66 -8.64 27.44 7.14
N LYS A 67 -7.44 27.89 6.75
CA LYS A 67 -7.24 28.90 5.71
C LYS A 67 -7.66 28.39 4.33
N HIS A 68 -7.36 27.13 4.02
CA HIS A 68 -7.62 26.53 2.71
C HIS A 68 -8.78 25.52 2.71
N ALA A 69 -9.29 25.12 3.88
CA ALA A 69 -10.36 24.15 4.04
C ALA A 69 -11.63 24.45 3.19
N TYR A 70 -11.94 25.73 2.96
CA TYR A 70 -13.11 26.16 2.19
C TYR A 70 -13.01 25.91 0.68
N CYS A 71 -11.82 25.58 0.15
CA CYS A 71 -11.58 25.42 -1.28
C CYS A 71 -11.15 24.01 -1.67
N ILE A 72 -11.19 23.05 -0.74
CA ILE A 72 -10.71 21.68 -0.95
C ILE A 72 -11.90 20.72 -1.08
N TYR A 73 -12.00 20.07 -2.23
CA TYR A 73 -12.89 18.94 -2.44
C TYR A 73 -12.31 17.70 -1.74
N ALA A 74 -12.84 17.37 -0.57
CA ALA A 74 -12.39 16.24 0.24
C ALA A 74 -13.30 15.00 0.14
N ASP A 75 -14.50 15.17 -0.40
CA ASP A 75 -15.49 14.12 -0.66
C ASP A 75 -15.10 13.17 -1.80
N LYS A 76 -13.99 13.46 -2.49
CA LYS A 76 -13.60 12.81 -3.76
C LYS A 76 -12.52 11.75 -3.66
N VAL A 77 -11.99 11.45 -2.47
CA VAL A 77 -10.90 10.46 -2.30
C VAL A 77 -11.32 9.35 -1.36
N ASN A 78 -11.69 8.21 -1.94
CA ASN A 78 -11.87 6.98 -1.19
C ASN A 78 -10.61 6.12 -1.35
N MET A 79 -10.03 5.69 -0.23
CA MET A 79 -8.87 4.79 -0.23
C MET A 79 -9.23 3.47 0.43
N TYR A 80 -8.80 2.37 -0.14
CA TYR A 80 -9.09 1.02 0.35
C TYR A 80 -7.78 0.27 0.59
N ILE A 81 -7.49 -0.05 1.84
CA ILE A 81 -6.22 -0.63 2.27
C ILE A 81 -6.31 -2.14 2.20
N LEU A 82 -5.76 -2.72 1.13
CA LEU A 82 -5.89 -4.15 0.83
C LEU A 82 -5.08 -5.03 1.78
N GLY A 83 -3.88 -4.61 2.17
CA GLY A 83 -3.10 -5.36 3.15
C GLY A 83 -1.60 -5.15 3.05
N TRP A 84 -0.88 -6.13 3.60
CA TRP A 84 0.56 -6.08 3.82
C TRP A 84 1.23 -7.36 3.35
N SER A 85 2.47 -7.24 2.85
CA SER A 85 3.38 -8.37 2.77
C SER A 85 4.25 -8.46 4.02
N LYS A 86 4.88 -9.64 4.23
CA LYS A 86 5.81 -9.87 5.34
C LYS A 86 7.12 -9.10 5.20
N ASP A 87 7.49 -8.68 3.99
CA ASP A 87 8.71 -7.96 3.67
C ASP A 87 8.51 -6.43 3.58
N GLY A 88 7.35 -5.92 4.00
CA GLY A 88 7.13 -4.48 4.16
C GLY A 88 6.43 -3.78 3.00
N LYS A 89 5.89 -4.52 2.02
CA LYS A 89 5.05 -3.96 0.97
C LYS A 89 3.63 -3.75 1.47
N PHE A 90 2.99 -2.73 0.91
CA PHE A 90 1.68 -2.26 1.29
C PHE A 90 0.83 -2.02 0.06
N ALA A 91 -0.36 -2.62 0.02
CA ALA A 91 -1.26 -2.54 -1.12
C ALA A 91 -2.52 -1.77 -0.78
N PHE A 92 -2.96 -0.92 -1.71
CA PHE A 92 -4.17 -0.14 -1.56
C PHE A 92 -4.77 0.22 -2.93
N VAL A 93 -6.03 0.65 -2.92
CA VAL A 93 -6.72 1.19 -4.08
C VAL A 93 -7.16 2.61 -3.79
N GLU A 94 -6.85 3.53 -4.69
CA GLU A 94 -7.40 4.88 -4.70
C GLU A 94 -8.60 4.89 -5.64
N ASN A 95 -9.71 5.46 -5.19
CA ASN A 95 -10.88 5.73 -6.01
C ASN A 95 -11.11 7.24 -6.01
N ARG A 96 -10.87 7.86 -7.17
CA ARG A 96 -10.85 9.32 -7.36
C ARG A 96 -11.89 9.74 -8.36
N ALA A 97 -12.75 10.68 -7.98
CA ALA A 97 -13.71 11.23 -8.93
C ALA A 97 -13.00 12.00 -10.06
N ILE A 98 -13.53 11.93 -11.28
CA ILE A 98 -12.98 12.66 -12.44
C ILE A 98 -13.72 14.00 -12.60
N ASP A 99 -13.01 15.08 -12.28
CA ASP A 99 -13.53 16.44 -12.38
C ASP A 99 -13.90 16.84 -13.81
N GLY A 100 -15.04 17.51 -13.95
CA GLY A 100 -15.58 18.00 -15.22
C GLY A 100 -16.07 16.92 -16.19
N ARG A 101 -15.90 15.62 -15.87
CA ARG A 101 -16.28 14.49 -16.74
C ARG A 101 -17.25 13.50 -16.11
N GLY A 102 -17.25 13.40 -14.78
CA GLY A 102 -17.99 12.37 -14.06
C GLY A 102 -17.29 11.00 -14.14
N GLY A 103 -17.69 10.07 -13.27
CA GLY A 103 -17.03 8.78 -13.10
C GLY A 103 -15.84 8.84 -12.12
N ASN A 104 -15.06 7.74 -12.08
CA ASN A 104 -13.89 7.65 -11.21
C ASN A 104 -12.68 6.99 -11.89
N ASP A 105 -11.49 7.47 -11.55
CA ASP A 105 -10.24 6.77 -11.75
C ASP A 105 -9.95 5.87 -10.56
N LEU A 106 -9.56 4.62 -10.86
CA LEU A 106 -9.16 3.63 -9.87
C LEU A 106 -7.68 3.34 -10.02
N TYR A 107 -6.89 3.61 -8.99
CA TYR A 107 -5.47 3.30 -8.98
C TYR A 107 -5.19 2.18 -7.99
N PHE A 108 -4.87 1.00 -8.50
CA PHE A 108 -4.31 -0.08 -7.69
C PHE A 108 -2.81 0.14 -7.51
N ASN A 109 -2.37 0.23 -6.26
CA ASN A 109 -1.00 0.53 -5.90
C ASN A 109 -0.44 -0.54 -4.97
N ILE A 110 0.84 -0.88 -5.18
CA ILE A 110 1.69 -1.59 -4.22
C ILE A 110 2.96 -0.75 -4.06
N ILE A 111 3.24 -0.36 -2.83
CA ILE A 111 4.45 0.38 -2.46
C ILE A 111 5.30 -0.47 -1.52
N ASP A 112 6.62 -0.34 -1.61
CA ASP A 112 7.55 -0.93 -0.66
C ASP A 112 7.85 0.11 0.43
N LEU A 113 7.35 -0.07 1.64
CA LEU A 113 7.54 0.88 2.74
C LEU A 113 8.92 0.76 3.41
N VAL A 114 9.82 -0.05 2.85
CA VAL A 114 11.24 -0.05 3.22
C VAL A 114 11.99 1.02 2.43
N THR A 115 11.68 1.17 1.15
CA THR A 115 12.34 2.11 0.23
C THR A 115 11.48 3.31 -0.14
N ASP A 116 10.18 3.28 0.21
CA ASP A 116 9.13 4.20 -0.22
C ASP A 116 8.94 4.26 -1.75
N GLU A 117 9.32 3.18 -2.46
CA GLU A 117 9.18 3.08 -3.91
C GLU A 117 7.84 2.42 -4.30
N THR A 118 7.26 2.89 -5.40
CA THR A 118 6.10 2.22 -6.01
C THR A 118 6.56 0.99 -6.78
N VAL A 119 6.16 -0.18 -6.30
CA VAL A 119 6.49 -1.48 -6.91
C VAL A 119 5.52 -1.81 -8.05
N CYS A 120 4.26 -1.42 -7.89
CA CYS A 120 3.23 -1.63 -8.90
C CYS A 120 2.21 -0.51 -8.84
N ARG A 121 1.88 0.03 -10.02
CA ARG A 121 0.72 0.92 -10.20
C ARG A 121 -0.06 0.47 -11.42
N LYS A 122 -1.36 0.31 -11.24
CA LYS A 122 -2.31 -0.01 -12.31
C LYS A 122 -3.46 0.97 -12.23
N GLU A 123 -3.58 1.76 -13.28
CA GLU A 123 -4.71 2.65 -13.49
C GLU A 123 -5.82 1.88 -14.19
N MET A 124 -7.04 2.04 -13.70
CA MET A 124 -8.25 1.60 -14.38
C MET A 124 -9.20 2.77 -14.40
N ILE A 125 -9.72 3.06 -15.58
CA ILE A 125 -10.76 4.05 -15.74
C ILE A 125 -12.07 3.28 -15.65
N ASP A 126 -12.95 3.69 -14.74
CA ASP A 126 -14.34 3.26 -14.77
C ASP A 126 -14.90 3.60 -16.15
N TYR A 127 -15.38 2.59 -16.88
CA TYR A 127 -15.57 2.58 -18.33
C TYR A 127 -16.38 3.79 -18.84
N TYR A 128 -15.71 4.88 -19.12
CA TYR A 128 -16.18 5.96 -19.96
C TYR A 128 -15.47 5.81 -21.31
N ASP A 129 -16.15 5.18 -22.28
CA ASP A 129 -15.71 5.21 -23.66
C ASP A 129 -15.94 6.63 -24.21
N TYR A 130 -14.97 7.52 -23.93
CA TYR A 130 -15.07 8.95 -24.26
C TYR A 130 -15.30 9.18 -25.76
N ASP A 131 -14.72 8.31 -26.58
CA ASP A 131 -14.88 8.34 -28.02
C ASP A 131 -16.34 8.04 -28.45
N LYS A 132 -17.11 7.33 -27.63
CA LYS A 132 -18.55 7.08 -27.85
C LYS A 132 -19.47 8.10 -27.21
N ALA A 133 -18.99 8.93 -26.28
CA ALA A 133 -19.80 9.99 -25.67
C ALA A 133 -20.16 11.14 -26.64
N ILE A 134 -19.57 11.14 -27.84
CA ILE A 134 -19.93 12.04 -28.95
C ILE A 134 -21.21 11.55 -29.64
N ASP A 135 -21.62 10.29 -29.45
CA ASP A 135 -22.91 9.77 -29.94
C ASP A 135 -24.03 10.21 -28.99
N GLU A 136 -24.94 11.03 -29.52
CA GLU A 136 -26.12 11.55 -28.85
C GLU A 136 -27.10 10.47 -28.34
N ASN A 137 -26.94 9.21 -28.77
CA ASN A 137 -27.72 8.06 -28.28
C ASN A 137 -26.96 7.18 -27.27
N TYR A 138 -25.71 7.50 -26.96
CA TYR A 138 -24.91 6.73 -26.01
C TYR A 138 -25.33 7.08 -24.57
N ILE A 139 -25.88 6.09 -23.86
CA ILE A 139 -26.14 6.19 -22.43
C ILE A 139 -24.89 5.65 -21.71
N PRO A 140 -24.14 6.49 -20.98
CA PRO A 140 -22.98 6.03 -20.23
C PRO A 140 -23.43 5.02 -19.16
N THR A 141 -22.93 3.79 -19.24
CA THR A 141 -23.06 2.81 -18.16
C THR A 141 -21.84 2.89 -17.27
N TYR A 142 -21.96 3.60 -16.16
CA TYR A 142 -20.94 3.59 -15.11
C TYR A 142 -20.89 2.22 -14.45
N LYS A 143 -19.70 1.62 -14.31
CA LYS A 143 -19.55 0.44 -13.46
C LYS A 143 -19.40 0.94 -12.02
N SER A 144 -19.97 0.22 -11.07
CA SER A 144 -19.63 0.54 -9.68
C SER A 144 -18.13 0.27 -9.44
N PHE A 145 -17.54 0.94 -8.46
CA PHE A 145 -16.18 0.63 -8.00
C PHE A 145 -15.99 -0.87 -7.74
N GLU A 146 -16.99 -1.49 -7.12
CA GLU A 146 -17.01 -2.93 -6.84
C GLU A 146 -17.01 -3.78 -8.12
N ASP A 147 -17.79 -3.39 -9.14
CA ASP A 147 -17.80 -4.09 -10.45
C ASP A 147 -16.46 -3.96 -11.17
N CYS A 148 -15.80 -2.80 -11.07
CA CYS A 148 -14.47 -2.58 -11.62
C CYS A 148 -13.43 -3.48 -10.94
N LEU A 149 -13.45 -3.57 -9.61
CA LEU A 149 -12.57 -4.49 -8.87
C LEU A 149 -12.84 -5.95 -9.23
N LYS A 150 -14.11 -6.37 -9.27
CA LYS A 150 -14.50 -7.75 -9.61
C LYS A 150 -14.11 -8.13 -11.03
N SER A 151 -14.27 -7.22 -11.99
CA SER A 151 -13.90 -7.43 -13.40
C SER A 151 -12.39 -7.67 -13.58
N ASN A 152 -11.56 -7.14 -12.67
CA ASN A 152 -10.10 -7.21 -12.74
C ASN A 152 -9.49 -8.07 -11.62
N ALA A 153 -10.33 -8.81 -10.88
CA ALA A 153 -9.92 -9.52 -9.68
C ALA A 153 -8.81 -10.56 -9.94
N GLU A 154 -8.83 -11.24 -11.10
CA GLU A 154 -7.79 -12.22 -11.44
C GLU A 154 -6.41 -11.58 -11.61
N GLU A 155 -6.33 -10.41 -12.27
CA GLU A 155 -5.06 -9.68 -12.41
C GLU A 155 -4.59 -9.16 -11.04
N PHE A 156 -5.49 -8.62 -10.23
CA PHE A 156 -5.16 -8.13 -8.89
C PHE A 156 -4.71 -9.25 -7.95
N ASP A 157 -5.43 -10.37 -7.89
CA ASP A 157 -5.03 -11.52 -7.09
C ASP A 157 -3.65 -12.03 -7.50
N ARG A 158 -3.35 -12.03 -8.82
CA ARG A 158 -2.01 -12.36 -9.32
C ARG A 158 -0.96 -11.37 -8.81
N LEU A 159 -1.19 -10.07 -8.96
CA LEU A 159 -0.25 -9.03 -8.50
C LEU A 159 -0.04 -9.05 -6.99
N LEU A 160 -1.11 -9.22 -6.20
CA LEU A 160 -1.06 -9.37 -4.76
C LEU A 160 -0.20 -10.59 -4.38
N LYS A 161 -0.45 -11.74 -5.02
CA LYS A 161 0.31 -12.98 -4.78
C LYS A 161 1.78 -12.85 -5.16
N GLU A 162 2.09 -12.28 -6.32
CA GLU A 162 3.47 -12.05 -6.79
C GLU A 162 4.27 -11.17 -5.83
N ASN A 163 3.60 -10.20 -5.19
CA ASN A 163 4.19 -9.31 -4.21
C ASN A 163 4.03 -9.78 -2.76
N GLY A 164 3.51 -11.01 -2.54
CA GLY A 164 3.34 -11.58 -1.21
C GLY A 164 2.37 -10.81 -0.30
N ILE A 165 1.46 -10.03 -0.87
CA ILE A 165 0.44 -9.28 -0.13
C ILE A 165 -0.59 -10.25 0.42
N ILE A 166 -0.86 -10.10 1.72
CA ILE A 166 -1.91 -10.83 2.43
C ILE A 166 -3.06 -9.87 2.65
N LEU A 167 -4.22 -10.17 2.07
CA LEU A 167 -5.43 -9.38 2.25
C LEU A 167 -5.84 -9.38 3.72
N LYS A 168 -5.95 -8.19 4.29
CA LYS A 168 -6.40 -8.02 5.67
C LYS A 168 -6.84 -6.58 5.90
N PRO A 169 -8.04 -6.34 6.46
CA PRO A 169 -8.45 -5.03 6.93
C PRO A 169 -7.39 -4.37 7.80
N ALA A 170 -7.11 -3.12 7.50
CA ALA A 170 -6.13 -2.32 8.23
C ALA A 170 -6.84 -1.29 9.09
N LYS A 171 -6.36 -1.13 10.33
CA LYS A 171 -6.89 -0.11 11.23
C LYS A 171 -6.07 1.17 11.09
N PHE A 172 -6.74 2.26 10.78
CA PHE A 172 -6.20 3.61 10.94
C PHE A 172 -6.14 3.98 12.43
N GLU A 173 -5.02 4.55 12.85
CA GLU A 173 -4.80 5.06 14.20
C GLU A 173 -4.27 6.49 14.15
N LYS A 174 -4.77 7.34 15.07
CA LYS A 174 -4.30 8.72 15.24
C LYS A 174 -2.95 8.74 15.97
N MET A 175 -2.17 9.78 15.74
CA MET A 175 -0.90 10.01 16.43
C MET A 175 -1.10 10.36 17.92
N PRO A 176 -0.10 10.12 18.80
CA PRO A 176 1.20 9.51 18.54
C PRO A 176 1.15 7.99 18.33
N VAL A 177 2.18 7.42 17.72
CA VAL A 177 2.39 5.96 17.72
C VAL A 177 2.90 5.54 19.10
N ILE A 178 2.14 4.69 19.78
CA ILE A 178 2.57 4.03 21.00
C ILE A 178 3.08 2.63 20.64
N TRP A 179 4.34 2.33 20.97
CA TRP A 179 4.89 0.99 20.76
C TRP A 179 5.78 0.54 21.91
N VAL A 180 5.86 -0.77 22.11
CA VAL A 180 6.71 -1.37 23.13
C VAL A 180 8.02 -1.81 22.48
N SER A 181 9.12 -1.18 22.89
CA SER A 181 10.46 -1.51 22.41
C SER A 181 10.92 -2.89 22.86
N LYS A 182 12.01 -3.40 22.24
CA LYS A 182 12.62 -4.69 22.61
C LYS A 182 13.04 -4.77 24.09
N ASN A 183 13.26 -3.62 24.74
CA ASN A 183 13.64 -3.52 26.14
C ASN A 183 12.42 -3.36 27.07
N ASN A 184 11.20 -3.68 26.61
CA ASN A 184 9.93 -3.51 27.31
C ASN A 184 9.65 -2.07 27.78
N LYS A 185 10.24 -1.07 27.12
CA LYS A 185 9.91 0.34 27.33
C LYS A 185 8.85 0.77 26.34
N THR A 186 7.79 1.41 26.85
CA THR A 186 6.82 2.11 26.02
C THR A 186 7.46 3.37 25.47
N GLU A 187 7.42 3.51 24.15
CA GLU A 187 7.96 4.64 23.40
C GLU A 187 6.80 5.33 22.67
N GLU A 188 6.88 6.65 22.59
CA GLU A 188 5.94 7.49 21.83
C GLU A 188 6.68 8.10 20.64
N VAL A 189 6.15 7.92 19.43
CA VAL A 189 6.67 8.50 18.20
C VAL A 189 5.63 9.43 17.58
N THR A 190 6.03 10.67 17.31
CA THR A 190 5.24 11.65 16.54
C THR A 190 5.90 11.89 15.20
N PHE A 191 5.11 12.31 14.22
CA PHE A 191 5.61 12.71 12.91
C PHE A 191 5.31 14.18 12.67
N LYS A 192 6.27 14.90 12.10
CA LYS A 192 6.14 16.31 11.80
C LYS A 192 6.61 16.58 10.38
N VAL A 193 6.07 17.63 9.78
CA VAL A 193 6.57 18.16 8.53
C VAL A 193 7.58 19.26 8.85
N ASN A 194 8.81 19.08 8.39
CA ASN A 194 9.83 20.12 8.38
C ASN A 194 9.86 20.73 6.98
N LYS A 195 9.34 21.95 6.81
CA LYS A 195 9.44 22.68 5.54
C LYS A 195 10.87 23.16 5.37
N THR A 196 11.57 22.67 4.35
CA THR A 196 12.99 22.96 4.10
C THR A 196 13.19 24.09 3.10
N GLY A 197 12.13 24.50 2.41
CA GLY A 197 12.13 25.67 1.54
C GLY A 197 10.82 25.84 0.77
N GLU A 198 10.68 27.02 0.16
CA GLU A 198 9.62 27.31 -0.80
C GLU A 198 10.23 27.21 -2.20
N GLY A 199 9.62 26.38 -3.04
CA GLY A 199 9.91 26.29 -4.47
C GLY A 199 9.23 27.43 -5.24
N LYS A 200 9.59 27.56 -6.52
CA LYS A 200 8.91 28.53 -7.40
C LYS A 200 7.48 28.05 -7.67
N PRO A 201 6.46 28.93 -7.55
CA PRO A 201 5.09 28.54 -7.84
C PRO A 201 4.96 28.10 -9.30
N ALA A 202 4.37 26.94 -9.53
CA ALA A 202 4.09 26.44 -10.88
C ALA A 202 2.90 27.17 -11.54
N PHE A 203 1.91 27.54 -10.74
CA PHE A 203 0.72 28.33 -11.10
C PHE A 203 0.47 29.46 -10.09
N VAL A 204 -0.33 30.46 -10.48
CA VAL A 204 -0.70 31.64 -9.65
C VAL A 204 -1.27 31.25 -8.28
N TYR A 205 -1.84 30.05 -8.18
CA TYR A 205 -2.50 29.55 -6.97
C TYR A 205 -1.78 28.35 -6.33
N SER A 206 -0.64 27.88 -6.82
CA SER A 206 0.05 26.72 -6.25
C SER A 206 1.35 27.13 -5.55
N GLU A 207 1.52 26.76 -4.29
CA GLU A 207 2.84 26.78 -3.66
C GLU A 207 3.59 25.49 -4.02
N THR A 208 4.90 25.63 -4.21
CA THR A 208 5.79 24.48 -4.35
C THR A 208 6.52 24.32 -3.03
N LEU A 209 6.45 23.13 -2.42
CA LEU A 209 7.01 22.84 -1.11
C LEU A 209 8.19 21.89 -1.24
N ASN A 210 9.28 22.23 -0.57
CA ASN A 210 10.32 21.26 -0.21
C ASN A 210 10.08 20.89 1.25
N TYR A 211 10.00 19.59 1.55
CA TYR A 211 9.73 19.15 2.90
C TYR A 211 10.37 17.81 3.24
N GLU A 212 10.54 17.61 4.54
CA GLU A 212 10.90 16.34 5.14
C GLU A 212 9.82 15.92 6.13
N ILE A 213 9.48 14.64 6.12
CA ILE A 213 8.68 14.04 7.19
C ILE A 213 9.66 13.46 8.21
N VAL A 214 9.63 14.01 9.42
CA VAL A 214 10.52 13.64 10.51
C VAL A 214 9.75 12.84 11.55
N ALA A 215 10.25 11.66 11.88
CA ALA A 215 9.80 10.86 13.02
C ALA A 215 10.61 11.23 14.26
N GLU A 216 9.94 11.58 15.36
CA GLU A 216 10.58 12.00 16.61
C GLU A 216 10.14 11.10 17.76
N LYS A 217 11.10 10.62 18.56
CA LYS A 217 10.82 9.91 19.80
C LYS A 217 10.72 10.90 20.96
N LYS A 218 9.72 10.70 21.82
CA LYS A 218 9.61 11.46 23.08
C LYS A 218 10.80 11.27 24.02
N SER A 219 11.41 10.08 24.00
CA SER A 219 12.63 9.77 24.76
C SER A 219 13.90 10.39 24.19
N GLY A 220 13.81 11.05 23.03
CA GLY A 220 14.94 11.60 22.27
C GLY A 220 15.30 10.75 21.06
N GLY A 221 15.91 11.41 20.07
CA GLY A 221 16.22 10.82 18.77
C GLY A 221 15.17 11.15 17.71
N SER A 222 15.63 11.34 16.49
CA SER A 222 14.79 11.66 15.35
C SER A 222 15.39 11.13 14.06
N LYS A 223 14.54 10.94 13.05
CA LYS A 223 14.96 10.56 11.72
C LYS A 223 14.04 11.09 10.65
N ILE A 224 14.61 11.33 9.49
CA ILE A 224 13.85 11.62 8.28
C ILE A 224 13.32 10.28 7.72
N ILE A 225 12.03 10.22 7.44
CA ILE A 225 11.39 9.03 6.83
C ILE A 225 11.00 9.26 5.38
N LYS A 226 10.78 10.52 4.98
CA LYS A 226 10.51 10.91 3.59
C LYS A 226 11.06 12.30 3.36
N SER A 227 11.66 12.51 2.19
CA SER A 227 12.06 13.82 1.69
C SER A 227 11.43 14.03 0.33
N GLU A 228 10.93 15.23 0.07
CA GLU A 228 10.32 15.59 -1.20
C GLU A 228 10.78 16.99 -1.59
N GLU A 229 11.15 17.14 -2.86
CA GLU A 229 11.54 18.41 -3.44
C GLU A 229 10.57 18.80 -4.55
N ASN A 230 10.32 20.09 -4.66
CA ASN A 230 9.49 20.70 -5.70
C ASN A 230 8.07 20.13 -5.77
N ARG A 231 7.46 19.80 -4.62
CA ARG A 231 6.09 19.28 -4.58
C ARG A 231 5.06 20.40 -4.70
N GLU A 232 4.23 20.36 -5.74
CA GLU A 232 3.08 21.26 -5.85
C GLU A 232 2.00 20.88 -4.82
N SER A 233 1.88 21.66 -3.75
CA SER A 233 0.91 21.42 -2.69
C SER A 233 0.76 22.64 -1.77
N TYR A 234 -0.45 22.90 -1.27
CA TYR A 234 -0.73 23.92 -0.25
C TYR A 234 -0.17 23.51 1.11
N PHE A 235 -0.34 22.23 1.44
CA PHE A 235 0.12 21.66 2.69
C PHE A 235 0.48 20.19 2.52
N VAL A 236 1.23 19.68 3.49
CA VAL A 236 1.41 18.25 3.70
C VAL A 236 1.33 18.05 5.21
N TYR A 237 0.52 17.10 5.64
CA TYR A 237 0.37 16.76 7.06
C TYR A 237 0.40 15.25 7.28
N PRO A 238 1.16 14.77 8.27
CA PRO A 238 0.96 13.44 8.81
C PRO A 238 -0.29 13.43 9.68
N VAL A 239 -1.29 12.62 9.32
CA VAL A 239 -2.62 12.62 9.99
C VAL A 239 -2.83 11.41 10.89
N GLY A 240 -2.04 10.36 10.68
CA GLY A 240 -2.14 9.13 11.44
C GLY A 240 -1.26 8.06 10.85
N TYR A 241 -1.56 6.80 11.16
CA TYR A 241 -0.75 5.68 10.71
C TYR A 241 -1.55 4.38 10.67
N ILE A 242 -0.98 3.39 9.99
CA ILE A 242 -1.45 2.01 9.95
C ILE A 242 -0.30 1.11 10.39
N LYS A 243 -0.52 0.23 11.35
CA LYS A 243 0.50 -0.72 11.82
C LYS A 243 0.63 -1.91 10.87
N SER A 244 1.86 -2.28 10.55
CA SER A 244 2.16 -3.59 9.97
C SER A 244 1.85 -4.69 10.99
N PRO A 245 1.19 -5.79 10.60
CA PRO A 245 1.00 -6.95 11.47
C PRO A 245 2.24 -7.87 11.55
N TYR A 246 3.30 -7.61 10.77
CA TYR A 246 4.44 -8.53 10.60
C TYR A 246 5.75 -8.00 11.16
N GLU A 247 5.92 -6.68 11.21
CA GLU A 247 7.14 -6.04 11.71
C GLU A 247 6.81 -4.76 12.48
N ASN A 248 7.80 -4.23 13.21
CA ASN A 248 7.68 -2.94 13.90
C ASN A 248 7.77 -1.78 12.90
N ARG A 249 6.85 -1.75 11.93
CA ARG A 249 6.73 -0.72 10.90
C ARG A 249 5.32 -0.15 10.92
N VAL A 250 5.23 1.13 10.60
CA VAL A 250 3.97 1.79 10.28
C VAL A 250 4.01 2.37 8.88
N ALA A 251 2.86 2.35 8.20
CA ALA A 251 2.60 3.24 7.07
C ALA A 251 2.07 4.55 7.67
N VAL A 252 2.87 5.60 7.63
CA VAL A 252 2.45 6.94 8.03
C VAL A 252 1.52 7.47 6.96
N VAL A 253 0.31 7.84 7.34
CA VAL A 253 -0.69 8.41 6.43
C VAL A 253 -0.41 9.90 6.31
N LEU A 254 -0.07 10.32 5.11
CA LEU A 254 0.17 11.72 4.76
C LEU A 254 -1.02 12.21 3.94
N THR A 255 -1.47 13.43 4.22
CA THR A 255 -2.45 14.12 3.40
C THR A 255 -1.85 15.38 2.85
N ASN A 256 -2.08 15.66 1.58
CA ASN A 256 -1.67 16.88 0.93
C ASN A 256 -2.82 17.44 0.09
N ALA A 257 -2.84 18.73 -0.17
CA ALA A 257 -3.84 19.34 -1.05
C ALA A 257 -3.17 20.10 -2.17
N SER A 258 -3.61 19.87 -3.40
CA SER A 258 -3.02 20.49 -4.59
C SER A 258 -4.11 21.05 -5.49
N PHE A 259 -3.80 22.12 -6.22
CA PHE A 259 -4.70 22.69 -7.21
C PHE A 259 -4.81 21.74 -8.41
N VAL A 260 -6.03 21.48 -8.87
CA VAL A 260 -6.36 20.62 -10.02
C VAL A 260 -7.12 21.42 -11.08
N PHE A 261 -8.22 20.89 -11.63
CA PHE A 261 -8.98 21.53 -12.70
C PHE A 261 -9.83 22.72 -12.21
N GLU A 262 -10.79 22.49 -11.31
CA GLU A 262 -11.78 23.50 -10.87
C GLU A 262 -11.61 23.93 -9.40
N GLY A 263 -10.50 23.58 -8.78
CA GLY A 263 -10.22 23.93 -7.39
C GLY A 263 -9.08 23.09 -6.82
N SER A 264 -9.13 22.83 -5.51
CA SER A 264 -8.13 22.02 -4.83
C SER A 264 -8.68 20.65 -4.48
N GLU A 265 -7.88 19.62 -4.65
CA GLU A 265 -8.20 18.26 -4.22
C GLU A 265 -7.31 17.86 -3.06
N LEU A 266 -7.86 17.07 -2.14
CA LEU A 266 -7.06 16.34 -1.16
C LEU A 266 -6.43 15.12 -1.85
N PHE A 267 -5.26 14.71 -1.40
CA PHE A 267 -4.54 13.52 -1.83
C PHE A 267 -4.06 12.83 -0.57
N VAL A 268 -4.00 11.50 -0.61
CA VAL A 268 -3.47 10.69 0.49
C VAL A 268 -2.28 9.88 -0.01
N GLU A 269 -1.20 9.93 0.75
CA GLU A 269 0.05 9.23 0.47
C GLU A 269 0.52 8.47 1.70
N PHE A 270 1.52 7.61 1.51
CA PHE A 270 2.09 6.83 2.58
C PHE A 270 3.62 6.97 2.61
N ALA A 271 4.17 6.98 3.82
CA ALA A 271 5.61 6.88 4.06
C ALA A 271 5.90 5.77 5.08
N GLY A 272 6.93 4.98 4.84
CA GLY A 272 7.32 3.88 5.70
C GLY A 272 8.15 4.34 6.89
N CYS A 273 7.81 3.87 8.10
CA CYS A 273 8.66 4.08 9.27
C CYS A 273 8.86 2.80 10.08
N ASN A 274 10.08 2.25 10.05
CA ASN A 274 10.49 1.20 10.99
C ASN A 274 10.74 1.81 12.37
N LEU A 275 9.90 1.52 13.35
CA LEU A 275 9.94 2.08 14.70
C LEU A 275 11.18 1.63 15.51
N SER A 276 11.81 0.54 15.09
CA SER A 276 12.90 -0.10 15.84
C SER A 276 14.31 0.29 15.39
N VAL A 277 14.46 1.07 14.32
CA VAL A 277 15.76 1.40 13.71
C VAL A 277 15.89 2.89 13.40
N GLY A 278 17.10 3.43 13.62
CA GLY A 278 17.55 4.69 13.02
C GLY A 278 17.06 5.98 13.66
N PHE A 279 16.53 5.94 14.89
CA PHE A 279 16.22 7.14 15.69
C PHE A 279 17.39 7.54 16.57
#